data_AF-A0A936FV08-F1
#
_entry.id   AF-A0A936FV08-F1
#
_cell.length_a   1.000
_cell.length_b   1.000
_cell.length_c   1.000
_cell.angle_alpha   90.00
_cell.angle_beta   90.00
_cell.angle_gamma   90.00
#
_symmetry.space_group_name_H-M   'P 1'
#
loop_
_entity.id
_entity.type
_entity.pdbx_description
1 polymer ?
#
loop_
_entity_poly.entity_id
_entity_poly.type
_entity_poly.pdbx_seq_one_letter_code
_entity_poly.pdbx_strand_id
1 'polypeptide(L)'
;MGVDICDINNDGFNDLFALDMNAEDNYRRKILINTMTIDKQTMLQKYGYGRQFMRNCLQLNSGNKKIPFSDIGFLTGMSNTDWSWCCLIQDFDNDGKNDVFIDNGFPRDVNNLDYVNFTLDSIIKTNGKSINIKPEQIETYLNKMTKTKLSNYIYKNIGA
;
A
#
# COMPACT_ATOMS: atom_id res chain seq x y z
N MET A 1 -4.28 -5.70 -3.31
CA MET A 1 -4.56 -4.26 -3.32
C MET A 1 -5.64 -4.00 -4.34
N GLY A 2 -6.49 -3.02 -4.07
CA GLY A 2 -7.67 -2.71 -4.86
C GLY A 2 -7.35 -1.81 -6.03
N VAL A 3 -8.30 -1.75 -6.95
CA VAL A 3 -8.30 -0.86 -8.10
C VAL A 3 -9.72 -0.37 -8.34
N ASP A 4 -9.86 0.89 -8.71
CA ASP A 4 -11.14 1.47 -9.12
C ASP A 4 -10.95 2.39 -10.33
N ILE A 5 -12.01 2.58 -11.11
CA ILE A 5 -12.05 3.35 -12.34
C ILE A 5 -13.25 4.29 -12.30
N CYS A 6 -12.99 5.59 -12.34
CA CYS A 6 -14.03 6.62 -12.32
C CYS A 6 -13.49 7.93 -12.90
N ASP A 7 -14.36 8.77 -13.42
CA ASP A 7 -14.04 10.14 -13.85
C ASP A 7 -13.96 11.04 -12.60
N ILE A 8 -12.76 11.32 -12.10
CA ILE A 8 -12.56 12.01 -10.81
C ILE A 8 -12.68 13.53 -10.93
N ASN A 9 -12.49 14.07 -12.13
CA ASN A 9 -12.50 15.51 -12.42
C ASN A 9 -13.71 15.93 -13.29
N ASN A 10 -14.61 15.00 -13.62
CA ASN A 10 -15.81 15.18 -14.43
C ASN A 10 -15.50 15.71 -15.85
N ASP A 11 -14.39 15.31 -16.46
CA ASP A 11 -13.99 15.75 -17.81
C ASP A 11 -14.45 14.82 -18.94
N GLY A 12 -15.14 13.73 -18.59
CA GLY A 12 -15.65 12.71 -19.50
C GLY A 12 -14.65 11.58 -19.78
N PHE A 13 -13.46 11.58 -19.16
CA PHE A 13 -12.48 10.52 -19.27
C PHE A 13 -12.30 9.79 -17.93
N ASN A 14 -12.45 8.47 -17.95
CA ASN A 14 -12.22 7.66 -16.75
C ASN A 14 -10.74 7.66 -16.36
N ASP A 15 -10.49 7.87 -15.07
CA ASP A 15 -9.22 7.73 -14.39
C ASP A 15 -9.06 6.35 -13.76
N LEU A 16 -7.83 6.01 -13.37
CA LEU A 16 -7.51 4.73 -12.74
C LEU A 16 -6.80 4.96 -11.41
N PHE A 17 -7.35 4.41 -10.33
CA PHE A 17 -6.71 4.45 -9.03
C PHE A 17 -6.32 3.05 -8.58
N ALA A 18 -5.01 2.83 -8.39
CA ALA A 18 -4.46 1.57 -7.93
C ALA A 18 -3.76 1.75 -6.58
N LEU A 19 -4.09 0.87 -5.63
CA LEU A 19 -3.59 0.93 -4.25
C LEU A 19 -2.30 0.12 -4.06
N ASP A 20 -1.51 0.51 -3.07
CA ASP A 20 -0.27 -0.14 -2.63
C ASP A 20 0.02 0.09 -1.13
N MET A 21 1.11 -0.46 -0.62
CA MET A 21 1.36 -0.70 0.81
C MET A 21 2.27 0.35 1.47
N ASN A 22 2.11 1.64 1.15
CA ASN A 22 3.02 2.67 1.68
C ASN A 22 2.40 3.46 2.84
N ALA A 23 2.91 3.22 4.05
CA ALA A 23 2.50 3.91 5.27
C ALA A 23 2.59 5.44 5.12
N GLU A 24 1.72 6.20 5.77
CA GLU A 24 1.79 7.66 5.78
C GLU A 24 2.94 8.17 6.66
N ASP A 25 3.02 7.62 7.88
CA ASP A 25 3.98 8.03 8.90
C ASP A 25 5.41 7.47 8.69
N ASN A 26 6.42 8.28 9.01
CA ASN A 26 7.82 7.92 8.83
C ASN A 26 8.28 6.77 9.74
N TYR A 27 7.83 6.75 11.00
CA TYR A 27 8.20 5.69 11.93
C TYR A 27 7.60 4.37 11.45
N ARG A 28 6.33 4.35 11.04
CA ARG A 28 5.68 3.16 10.50
C ARG A 28 6.37 2.63 9.24
N ARG A 29 6.78 3.51 8.31
CA ARG A 29 7.60 3.11 7.14
C ARG A 29 8.91 2.42 7.51
N LYS A 30 9.55 2.85 8.61
CA LYS A 30 10.86 2.34 9.03
C LYS A 30 10.81 1.05 9.82
N ILE A 31 9.70 0.74 10.47
CA ILE A 31 9.52 -0.52 11.20
C ILE A 31 8.96 -1.65 10.31
N LEU A 32 8.40 -1.33 9.14
CA LEU A 32 7.87 -2.31 8.20
C LEU A 32 8.94 -2.70 7.17
N ILE A 33 8.98 -3.98 6.81
CA ILE A 33 9.86 -4.48 5.74
C ILE A 33 9.49 -3.84 4.41
N ASN A 34 10.47 -3.22 3.78
CA ASN A 34 10.40 -2.82 2.39
C ASN A 34 11.07 -3.87 1.50
N THR A 35 10.33 -4.41 0.54
CA THR A 35 10.80 -5.47 -0.38
C THR A 35 11.56 -4.94 -1.59
N MET A 36 11.67 -3.62 -1.75
CA MET A 36 12.29 -2.94 -2.87
C MET A 36 13.56 -2.19 -2.41
N THR A 37 14.70 -2.89 -2.42
CA THR A 37 16.02 -2.26 -2.20
C THR A 37 16.52 -1.56 -3.46
N ILE A 38 17.46 -0.61 -3.30
CA ILE A 38 18.09 0.11 -4.43
C ILE A 38 18.76 -0.87 -5.41
N ASP A 39 19.44 -1.89 -4.91
CA ASP A 39 20.09 -2.90 -5.77
C ASP A 39 19.06 -3.69 -6.58
N LYS A 40 17.98 -4.13 -5.95
CA LYS A 40 16.89 -4.83 -6.63
C LYS A 40 16.23 -3.94 -7.67
N GLN A 41 15.98 -2.67 -7.34
CA GLN A 41 15.39 -1.72 -8.27
C GLN A 41 16.32 -1.43 -9.47
N THR A 42 17.62 -1.31 -9.23
CA THR A 42 18.64 -1.10 -10.27
C THR A 42 18.74 -2.32 -11.18
N MET A 43 18.71 -3.51 -10.59
CA MET A 43 18.70 -4.78 -11.30
C MET A 43 17.46 -4.89 -12.20
N LEU A 44 16.26 -4.66 -11.66
CA LEU A 44 15.00 -4.69 -12.40
C LEU A 44 15.00 -3.68 -13.58
N GLN A 45 15.53 -2.47 -13.37
CA GLN A 45 15.69 -1.48 -14.44
C GLN A 45 16.62 -1.98 -15.56
N LYS A 46 17.75 -2.63 -15.23
CA LYS A 46 18.67 -3.20 -16.22
C LYS A 46 18.01 -4.29 -17.08
N TYR A 47 17.05 -5.03 -16.51
CA TYR A 47 16.27 -6.03 -17.24
C TYR A 47 15.00 -5.47 -17.92
N GLY A 48 14.77 -4.16 -17.89
CA GLY A 48 13.66 -3.52 -18.60
C GLY A 48 12.32 -3.47 -17.83
N TYR A 49 12.29 -3.81 -16.54
CA TYR A 49 11.06 -3.79 -15.73
C TYR A 49 10.62 -2.38 -15.27
N GLY A 50 11.36 -1.33 -15.65
CA GLY A 50 11.05 0.05 -15.27
C GLY A 50 11.31 0.36 -13.79
N ARG A 51 10.82 1.52 -13.32
CA ARG A 51 10.95 1.97 -11.93
C ARG A 51 9.67 1.69 -11.18
N GLN A 52 9.74 0.78 -10.22
CA GLN A 52 8.66 0.50 -9.28
C GLN A 52 8.91 1.20 -7.95
N PHE A 53 7.86 1.79 -7.38
CA PHE A 53 7.86 2.36 -6.04
C PHE A 53 6.59 1.89 -5.34
N MET A 54 6.71 1.48 -4.09
CA MET A 54 5.58 1.06 -3.27
C MET A 54 4.78 2.32 -2.90
N ARG A 55 3.64 2.57 -3.56
CA ARG A 55 2.72 3.69 -3.27
C ARG A 55 1.44 3.55 -4.10
N ASN A 56 0.38 4.20 -3.65
CA ASN A 56 -0.82 4.35 -4.47
C ASN A 56 -0.50 5.20 -5.71
N CYS A 57 -1.16 4.87 -6.81
CA CYS A 57 -1.01 5.55 -8.09
C CYS A 57 -2.40 5.96 -8.58
N LEU A 58 -2.65 7.27 -8.67
CA LEU A 58 -3.85 7.83 -9.30
C LEU A 58 -3.46 8.33 -10.69
N GLN A 59 -3.84 7.58 -11.71
CA GLN A 59 -3.57 7.87 -13.10
C GLN A 59 -4.72 8.71 -13.67
N LEU A 60 -4.48 10.03 -13.77
CA LEU A 60 -5.40 10.97 -14.39
C LEU A 60 -5.34 10.84 -15.91
N ASN A 61 -6.50 10.66 -16.54
CA ASN A 61 -6.65 10.51 -17.97
C ASN A 61 -6.88 11.86 -18.64
N SER A 62 -5.91 12.29 -19.45
CA SER A 62 -5.96 13.56 -20.19
C SER A 62 -6.78 13.51 -21.48
N GLY A 63 -7.35 12.36 -21.85
CA GLY A 63 -7.99 12.14 -23.15
C GLY A 63 -7.03 12.13 -24.34
N ASN A 64 -5.72 12.28 -24.11
CA ASN A 64 -4.71 12.28 -25.15
C ASN A 64 -4.44 10.87 -25.69
N LYS A 65 -4.59 10.67 -27.01
CA LYS A 65 -4.42 9.36 -27.66
C LYS A 65 -3.00 8.77 -27.60
N LYS A 66 -1.97 9.59 -27.41
CA LYS A 66 -0.56 9.14 -27.39
C LYS A 66 -0.05 8.90 -25.97
N ILE A 67 -0.41 9.76 -25.04
CA ILE A 67 0.00 9.69 -23.63
C ILE A 67 -1.24 9.95 -22.78
N PRO A 68 -2.10 8.94 -22.59
CA PRO A 68 -3.40 9.15 -21.98
C PRO A 68 -3.29 9.47 -20.48
N PHE A 69 -2.37 8.84 -19.75
CA PHE A 69 -2.35 8.89 -18.29
C PHE A 69 -1.17 9.66 -17.70
N SER A 70 -1.42 10.33 -16.57
CA SER A 70 -0.40 10.95 -15.71
C SER A 70 -0.67 10.63 -14.25
N ASP A 71 0.36 10.21 -13.51
CA ASP A 71 0.22 9.89 -12.09
C ASP A 71 0.20 11.15 -11.21
N ILE A 72 -0.91 11.40 -10.55
CA ILE A 72 -1.14 12.54 -9.64
C ILE A 72 -1.28 12.12 -8.17
N GLY A 73 -0.90 10.89 -7.80
CA GLY A 73 -1.07 10.38 -6.44
C GLY A 73 -0.34 11.21 -5.37
N PHE A 74 0.84 11.75 -5.69
CA PHE A 74 1.54 12.67 -4.77
C PHE A 74 0.89 14.05 -4.72
N LEU A 75 0.43 14.57 -5.86
CA LEU A 75 -0.19 15.89 -5.95
C LEU A 75 -1.49 15.96 -5.14
N THR A 76 -2.26 14.86 -5.14
CA THR A 76 -3.52 14.74 -4.41
C THR A 76 -3.35 14.32 -2.95
N GLY A 77 -2.12 14.02 -2.51
CA GLY A 77 -1.86 13.51 -1.15
C GLY A 77 -2.31 12.06 -0.91
N MET A 78 -2.81 11.37 -1.94
CA MET A 78 -3.34 9.99 -1.82
C MET A 78 -2.26 8.91 -2.01
N SER A 79 -1.01 9.27 -2.26
CA SER A 79 0.08 8.31 -2.51
C SER A 79 0.38 7.35 -1.36
N ASN A 80 0.05 7.73 -0.12
CA ASN A 80 0.48 7.02 1.08
C ASN A 80 -0.66 6.88 2.08
N THR A 81 -1.29 5.71 2.12
CA THR A 81 -2.38 5.41 3.06
C THR A 81 -2.15 4.14 3.87
N ASP A 82 -0.92 3.64 3.91
CA ASP A 82 -0.57 2.36 4.55
C ASP A 82 -1.07 1.15 3.77
N TRP A 83 -1.29 0.03 4.46
CA TRP A 83 -1.72 -1.23 3.89
C TRP A 83 -3.16 -1.16 3.34
N SER A 84 -3.27 -0.68 2.11
CA SER A 84 -4.52 -0.30 1.45
C SER A 84 -5.18 -1.45 0.68
N TRP A 85 -6.42 -1.83 0.99
CA TRP A 85 -7.01 -3.05 0.39
C TRP A 85 -7.95 -2.80 -0.78
N CYS A 86 -8.80 -1.80 -0.67
CA CYS A 86 -9.93 -1.49 -1.52
C CYS A 86 -10.05 0.04 -1.62
N CYS A 87 -10.35 0.53 -2.81
CA CYS A 87 -10.72 1.91 -3.06
C CYS A 87 -12.14 1.95 -3.62
N LEU A 88 -12.86 3.02 -3.29
CA LEU A 88 -14.14 3.35 -3.90
C LEU A 88 -14.17 4.83 -4.24
N ILE A 89 -14.38 5.13 -5.52
CA ILE A 89 -14.50 6.49 -6.05
C ILE A 89 -15.97 6.77 -6.30
N GLN A 90 -16.55 7.64 -5.48
CA GLN A 90 -17.97 7.98 -5.53
C GLN A 90 -18.22 9.33 -4.86
N ASP A 91 -19.27 10.02 -5.27
CA ASP A 91 -19.78 11.18 -4.55
C ASP A 91 -20.46 10.76 -3.23
N PHE A 92 -19.78 10.94 -2.10
CA PHE A 92 -20.28 10.50 -0.78
C PHE A 92 -21.14 11.57 -0.09
N ASP A 93 -21.01 12.84 -0.47
CA ASP A 93 -21.77 13.94 0.13
C ASP A 93 -22.80 14.60 -0.80
N ASN A 94 -22.94 14.06 -2.02
CA ASN A 94 -23.87 14.48 -3.06
C ASN A 94 -23.62 15.91 -3.58
N ASP A 95 -22.37 16.38 -3.59
CA ASP A 95 -21.99 17.69 -4.12
C ASP A 95 -21.66 17.70 -5.63
N GLY A 96 -21.78 16.54 -6.28
CA GLY A 96 -21.52 16.32 -7.70
C GLY A 96 -20.04 16.03 -8.02
N LYS A 97 -19.18 15.89 -7.00
CA LYS A 97 -17.77 15.55 -7.17
C LYS A 97 -17.49 14.18 -6.56
N ASN A 98 -16.80 13.33 -7.31
CA ASN A 98 -16.43 12.02 -6.79
C ASN A 98 -15.29 12.15 -5.77
N ASP A 99 -15.53 11.70 -4.54
CA ASP A 99 -14.55 11.55 -3.48
C ASP A 99 -13.87 10.17 -3.54
N VAL A 100 -12.85 9.95 -2.71
CA VAL A 100 -12.12 8.68 -2.67
C VAL A 100 -12.11 8.10 -1.27
N PHE A 101 -12.70 6.92 -1.10
CA PHE A 101 -12.57 6.10 0.10
C PHE A 101 -11.48 5.04 -0.08
N ILE A 102 -10.70 4.79 0.97
CA ILE A 102 -9.66 3.75 1.02
C ILE A 102 -9.76 3.02 2.36
N ASP A 103 -9.95 1.70 2.31
CA ASP A 103 -9.85 0.88 3.51
C ASP A 103 -8.40 0.45 3.78
N ASN A 104 -8.06 0.41 5.06
CA ASN A 104 -6.71 0.12 5.51
C ASN A 104 -6.68 -0.82 6.69
N GLY A 105 -5.53 -1.47 6.85
CA GLY A 105 -5.27 -2.25 8.05
C GLY A 105 -4.70 -3.62 7.75
N PHE A 106 -4.03 -4.18 8.74
CA PHE A 106 -3.66 -5.58 8.73
C PHE A 106 -3.79 -6.13 10.15
N PRO A 107 -4.34 -7.34 10.38
CA PRO A 107 -4.71 -7.78 11.74
C PRO A 107 -3.58 -7.80 12.77
N ARG A 108 -2.33 -8.03 12.34
CA ARG A 108 -1.11 -8.09 13.18
C ARG A 108 0.08 -7.74 12.31
N ASP A 109 1.03 -6.89 12.70
CA ASP A 109 2.11 -6.45 11.80
C ASP A 109 3.15 -7.57 11.50
N VAL A 110 2.83 -8.51 10.61
CA VAL A 110 3.73 -9.62 10.22
C VAL A 110 5.01 -9.15 9.53
N ASN A 111 4.97 -7.96 8.94
CA ASN A 111 6.11 -7.33 8.29
C ASN A 111 6.89 -6.42 9.22
N ASN A 112 6.60 -6.42 10.52
CA ASN A 112 7.37 -5.67 11.50
C ASN A 112 8.80 -6.25 11.60
N LEU A 113 9.80 -5.39 11.41
CA LEU A 113 11.22 -5.77 11.41
C LEU A 113 11.66 -6.37 12.73
N ASP A 114 11.17 -5.90 13.88
CA ASP A 114 11.53 -6.47 15.17
C ASP A 114 11.01 -7.91 15.30
N TYR A 115 9.79 -8.15 14.83
CA TYR A 115 9.22 -9.50 14.79
C TYR A 115 9.99 -10.42 13.84
N VAL A 116 10.29 -9.94 12.63
CA VAL A 116 11.02 -10.73 11.62
C VAL A 116 12.43 -11.04 12.10
N ASN A 117 13.16 -10.05 12.63
CA ASN A 117 14.51 -10.24 13.15
C ASN A 117 14.52 -11.21 14.33
N PHE A 118 13.58 -11.07 15.29
CA PHE A 118 13.46 -12.00 16.40
C PHE A 118 13.18 -13.44 15.93
N THR A 119 12.31 -13.61 14.93
CA THR A 119 11.97 -14.93 14.41
C THR A 119 13.14 -15.55 13.64
N LEU A 120 13.85 -14.77 12.82
CA LEU A 120 15.07 -15.20 12.14
C LEU A 120 16.18 -15.59 13.12
N ASP A 121 16.42 -14.79 14.16
CA ASP A 121 17.37 -15.11 15.23
C ASP A 121 17.05 -16.44 15.91
N SER A 122 15.77 -16.73 16.12
CA SER A 122 15.33 -17.99 16.71
C SER A 122 15.62 -19.20 15.80
N ILE A 123 15.46 -19.05 14.48
CA ILE A 123 15.76 -20.10 13.48
C ILE A 123 17.28 -20.33 13.34
N ILE A 124 18.07 -19.25 13.38
CA ILE A 124 19.52 -19.33 13.35
C ILE A 124 20.04 -20.06 14.59
N LYS A 125 19.51 -19.73 15.78
CA LYS A 125 19.86 -20.41 17.04
C LYS A 125 19.47 -21.89 17.08
N THR A 126 18.51 -22.34 16.28
CA THR A 126 18.15 -23.77 16.15
C THR A 126 18.92 -24.50 15.05
N ASN A 127 19.96 -23.89 14.46
CA ASN A 127 20.73 -24.42 13.32
C ASN A 127 19.84 -24.80 12.12
N GLY A 128 18.78 -24.01 11.85
CA GLY A 128 17.89 -24.25 10.71
C GLY A 128 17.04 -25.53 10.84
N LYS A 129 17.03 -26.19 12.01
CA LYS A 129 16.05 -27.23 12.28
C LYS A 129 14.68 -26.57 12.32
N SER A 130 13.79 -27.01 11.44
CA SER A 130 12.39 -26.59 11.42
C SER A 130 11.85 -26.72 12.84
N ILE A 131 11.42 -25.61 13.41
CA ILE A 131 10.74 -25.63 14.69
C ILE A 131 9.44 -26.37 14.38
N ASN A 132 9.26 -27.59 14.91
CA ASN A 132 7.95 -28.24 14.90
C ASN A 132 7.06 -27.40 15.82
N ILE A 133 6.53 -26.29 15.29
CA ILE A 133 5.61 -25.41 16.00
C ILE A 133 4.35 -26.25 16.20
N LYS A 134 4.14 -26.71 17.43
CA LYS A 134 2.89 -27.36 17.78
C LYS A 134 1.75 -26.34 17.59
N PRO A 135 0.55 -26.76 17.19
CA PRO A 135 -0.60 -25.86 17.05
C PRO A 135 -0.81 -24.96 18.29
N GLU A 136 -0.57 -25.52 19.48
CA GLU A 136 -0.63 -24.83 20.78
C GLU A 136 0.34 -23.65 20.91
N GLN A 137 1.47 -23.67 20.19
CA GLN A 137 2.48 -22.62 20.23
C GLN A 137 2.18 -21.49 19.23
N ILE A 138 1.37 -21.74 18.18
CA ILE A 138 1.04 -20.74 17.15
C ILE A 138 0.43 -19.50 17.78
N GLU A 139 -0.52 -19.68 18.70
CA GLU A 139 -1.18 -18.55 19.38
C GLU A 139 -0.20 -17.70 20.18
N THR A 140 0.79 -18.33 20.83
CA THR A 140 1.84 -17.64 21.58
C THR A 140 2.69 -16.76 20.65
N TYR A 141 3.04 -17.25 19.45
CA TYR A 141 3.78 -16.47 18.45
C TYR A 141 2.93 -15.33 17.88
N LEU A 142 1.68 -15.60 17.52
CA LEU A 142 0.76 -14.59 17.03
C LEU A 142 0.56 -13.46 18.05
N ASN A 143 0.49 -13.78 19.34
CA ASN A 143 0.33 -12.78 20.41
C ASN A 143 1.59 -11.93 20.67
N LYS A 144 2.77 -12.34 20.17
CA LYS A 144 3.97 -11.50 20.17
C LYS A 144 4.01 -10.49 19.02
N MET A 145 3.25 -10.71 17.95
CA MET A 145 3.15 -9.74 16.87
C MET A 145 2.40 -8.50 17.37
N THR A 146 2.97 -7.33 17.09
CA THR A 146 2.33 -6.05 17.36
C THR A 146 1.04 -5.91 16.54
N LYS A 147 0.07 -5.20 17.10
CA LYS A 147 -1.19 -4.86 16.42
C LYS A 147 -1.26 -3.35 16.30
N THR A 148 -1.22 -2.85 15.07
CA THR A 148 -1.47 -1.43 14.80
C THR A 148 -2.86 -1.28 14.21
N LYS A 149 -3.76 -0.61 14.93
CA LYS A 149 -5.07 -0.26 14.40
C LYS A 149 -4.91 0.97 13.50
N LEU A 150 -5.25 0.82 12.22
CA LEU A 150 -5.24 1.91 11.25
C LEU A 150 -6.65 2.43 11.03
N SER A 151 -6.75 3.72 10.72
CA SER A 151 -7.99 4.34 10.26
C SER A 151 -8.10 4.16 8.75
N ASN A 152 -9.34 4.01 8.27
CA ASN A 152 -9.63 4.16 6.85
C ASN A 152 -9.55 5.64 6.46
N TYR A 153 -9.34 5.91 5.17
CA TYR A 153 -9.23 7.26 4.64
C TYR A 153 -10.47 7.58 3.81
N ILE A 154 -10.90 8.84 3.88
CA ILE A 154 -11.84 9.42 2.93
C ILE A 154 -11.27 10.78 2.50
N TYR A 155 -11.07 10.95 1.20
CA TYR A 155 -10.55 12.16 0.59
C TYR A 155 -11.68 12.89 -0.10
N LYS A 156 -12.05 14.06 0.45
CA LYS A 156 -13.03 14.92 -0.19
C LYS A 156 -12.44 15.59 -1.44
N ASN A 157 -13.17 15.54 -2.55
CA ASN A 157 -12.83 16.23 -3.76
C ASN A 157 -13.24 17.71 -3.68
N ILE A 158 -12.26 18.61 -3.72
CA ILE A 158 -12.50 20.05 -3.64
C ILE A 158 -12.81 20.69 -5.00
N GLY A 159 -12.71 19.94 -6.10
CA GLY A 159 -12.78 20.43 -7.47
C GLY A 159 -11.47 21.05 -7.95
N ALA A 160 -11.41 21.33 -9.26
CA ALA A 160 -10.35 22.11 -9.90
C ALA A 160 -10.67 23.60 -9.91
#